data_AF-A0A1U8IT98-F1
#
_entry.id   AF-A0A1U8IT98-F1
#
_cell.length_a   1.000
_cell.length_b   1.000
_cell.length_c   1.000
_cell.angle_alpha   90.00
_cell.angle_beta   90.00
_cell.angle_gamma   90.00
#
_symmetry.space_group_name_H-M   'P 1'
#
loop_
_entity.id
_entity.type
_entity.pdbx_description
1 polymer ?
#
loop_
_entity_poly.entity_id
_entity_poly.type
_entity_poly.pdbx_seq_one_letter_code
_entity_poly.pdbx_strand_id
1 'polypeptide(L)'
;MFSTLCGGEMLFIIFSPAGKPYSFGYPSVESVAKSFSNSSQYLEETTDAPVETYRKERTNLLVQDFNDVQEQLDVIKEKQKDISLVQRSDGTEICHWWKGPIDQLNLKELYEQDERFAEINNLIPIMRDKKIATISSMQAPMDNDVPSASPSRYGPNLQ
;
A
#
# COMPACT_ATOMS: atom_id res chain seq x y z
N MET A 1 36.75 -3.81 0.85
CA MET A 1 35.72 -4.06 1.88
C MET A 1 34.34 -3.92 1.24
N PHE A 2 33.97 -4.86 0.35
CA PHE A 2 32.67 -4.86 -0.35
C PHE A 2 31.87 -6.15 -0.07
N SER A 3 32.55 -7.20 0.43
CA SER A 3 31.97 -8.53 0.69
C SER A 3 31.26 -8.68 2.04
N THR A 4 31.72 -7.99 3.07
CA THR A 4 31.15 -8.12 4.42
C THR A 4 29.78 -7.46 4.57
N LEU A 5 29.47 -6.41 3.79
CA LEU A 5 28.18 -5.71 3.88
C LEU A 5 27.03 -6.41 3.15
N CYS A 6 27.34 -7.14 2.07
CA CYS A 6 26.32 -7.82 1.24
C CYS A 6 26.16 -9.31 1.56
N GLY A 7 27.04 -9.88 2.40
CA GLY A 7 27.05 -11.33 2.68
C GLY A 7 27.28 -12.20 1.44
N GLY A 8 27.81 -11.61 0.36
CA GLY A 8 27.98 -12.27 -0.93
C GLY A 8 29.27 -13.09 -1.02
N GLU A 9 29.17 -14.27 -1.60
CA GLU A 9 30.31 -15.09 -2.02
C GLU A 9 31.03 -14.44 -3.21
N MET A 10 32.37 -14.51 -3.25
CA MET A 10 33.18 -13.90 -4.32
C MET A 10 34.35 -14.78 -4.71
N LEU A 11 34.67 -14.80 -6.01
CA LEU A 11 35.84 -15.48 -6.58
C LEU A 11 36.51 -14.58 -7.63
N PHE A 12 37.80 -14.30 -7.44
CA PHE A 12 38.67 -13.64 -8.40
C PHE A 12 39.67 -14.65 -8.95
N ILE A 13 39.82 -14.70 -10.27
CA ILE A 13 40.83 -15.49 -10.97
C ILE A 13 41.63 -14.55 -11.87
N ILE A 14 42.94 -14.49 -11.66
CA ILE A 14 43.85 -13.63 -12.40
C ILE A 14 44.94 -14.49 -13.04
N PHE A 15 45.19 -14.31 -14.34
CA PHE A 15 46.27 -14.98 -15.03
C PHE A 15 47.47 -14.06 -15.14
N SER A 16 48.64 -14.54 -14.73
CA SER A 16 49.89 -13.84 -15.02
C SER A 16 50.15 -13.79 -16.54
N PRO A 17 51.02 -12.88 -17.02
CA PRO A 17 51.46 -12.89 -18.42
C PRO A 17 52.05 -14.24 -18.88
N ALA A 18 52.58 -15.04 -17.95
CA ALA A 18 53.07 -16.39 -18.19
C ALA A 18 51.97 -17.48 -18.17
N GLY A 19 50.69 -17.10 -18.08
CA GLY A 19 49.54 -18.01 -18.10
C GLY A 19 49.25 -18.73 -16.79
N LYS A 20 50.00 -18.46 -15.71
CA LYS A 20 49.75 -19.09 -14.40
C LYS A 20 48.55 -18.43 -13.69
N PRO A 21 47.55 -19.20 -13.24
CA PRO A 21 46.39 -18.68 -12.53
C PRO A 21 46.70 -18.39 -11.05
N TYR A 22 46.09 -17.33 -10.54
CA TYR A 22 46.04 -16.96 -9.13
C TYR A 22 44.58 -16.74 -8.74
N SER A 23 44.12 -17.41 -7.68
CA SER A 23 42.73 -17.36 -7.24
C SER A 23 42.61 -16.81 -5.83
N PHE A 24 41.62 -15.96 -5.60
CA PHE A 24 41.22 -15.50 -4.27
C PHE A 24 39.70 -15.57 -4.16
N GLY A 25 39.19 -16.05 -3.02
CA GLY A 25 37.75 -16.14 -2.82
C GLY A 25 37.34 -16.01 -1.37
N TYR A 26 36.09 -15.57 -1.15
CA TYR A 26 35.46 -15.42 0.15
C TYR A 26 34.16 -16.24 0.20
N PRO A 27 33.94 -17.10 1.21
CA PRO A 27 34.80 -17.34 2.37
C PRO A 27 36.08 -18.14 2.07
N SER A 28 36.08 -18.96 1.02
CA SER A 28 37.27 -19.61 0.45
C SER A 28 37.05 -19.94 -1.02
N VAL A 29 38.12 -20.13 -1.79
CA VAL A 29 38.02 -20.52 -3.22
C VAL A 29 37.27 -21.84 -3.38
N GLU A 30 37.52 -22.82 -2.50
CA GLU A 30 36.85 -24.12 -2.52
C GLU A 30 35.35 -24.01 -2.23
N SER A 31 34.97 -23.20 -1.25
CA SER A 31 33.56 -22.97 -0.90
C SER A 31 32.79 -22.40 -2.07
N VAL A 32 33.37 -21.39 -2.73
CA VAL A 32 32.75 -20.74 -3.89
C VAL A 32 32.74 -21.68 -5.10
N ALA A 33 33.82 -22.42 -5.37
CA ALA A 33 33.85 -23.39 -6.47
C ALA A 33 32.81 -24.52 -6.30
N LYS A 34 32.56 -24.95 -5.05
CA LYS A 34 31.54 -25.93 -4.71
C LYS A 34 30.13 -25.38 -4.91
N SER A 35 29.86 -24.11 -4.58
CA SER A 35 28.55 -23.49 -4.83
C SER A 35 28.26 -23.35 -6.33
N PHE A 36 29.26 -23.01 -7.14
CA PHE A 36 29.14 -23.03 -8.60
C PHE A 36 28.88 -24.44 -9.16
N SER A 37 29.56 -25.46 -8.64
CA SER A 37 29.35 -26.85 -9.08
C SER A 37 27.98 -27.40 -8.68
N ASN A 38 27.45 -26.99 -7.52
CA ASN A 38 26.12 -27.39 -7.05
C ASN A 38 24.99 -26.57 -7.68
N SER A 39 25.29 -25.43 -8.32
CA SER A 39 24.27 -24.59 -8.96
C SER A 39 23.56 -25.28 -10.13
N SER A 40 24.18 -26.31 -10.73
CA SER A 40 23.51 -27.16 -11.72
C SER A 40 22.45 -28.08 -11.11
N GLN A 41 22.52 -28.38 -9.80
CA GLN A 41 21.49 -29.15 -9.10
C GLN A 41 20.33 -28.25 -8.64
N TYR A 42 20.59 -26.97 -8.37
CA TYR A 42 19.56 -26.03 -7.93
C TYR A 42 18.55 -25.66 -9.03
N LEU A 43 18.89 -25.91 -10.30
CA LEU A 43 17.99 -25.67 -11.43
C LEU A 43 17.04 -26.85 -11.70
N GLU A 44 17.36 -28.07 -11.27
CA GLU A 44 16.55 -29.25 -11.60
C GLU A 44 15.98 -30.03 -10.41
N GLU A 45 16.42 -29.84 -9.17
CA GLU A 45 16.06 -30.82 -8.14
C GLU A 45 15.74 -30.21 -6.77
N THR A 46 14.60 -29.53 -6.64
CA THR A 46 13.68 -29.72 -5.50
C THR A 46 12.27 -29.24 -5.89
N THR A 47 11.58 -30.00 -6.73
CA THR A 47 10.14 -29.84 -6.94
C THR A 47 9.42 -30.43 -5.73
N ASP A 48 9.46 -29.74 -4.59
CA ASP A 48 8.53 -30.00 -3.50
C ASP A 48 7.26 -29.19 -3.80
N ALA A 49 6.26 -29.86 -4.41
CA ALA A 49 4.99 -29.25 -4.82
C ALA A 49 4.33 -28.36 -3.73
N PRO A 50 4.42 -28.67 -2.43
CA PRO A 50 3.94 -27.79 -1.35
C PRO A 50 4.69 -26.44 -1.28
N VAL A 51 6.01 -26.44 -1.47
CA VAL A 51 6.84 -25.21 -1.40
C VAL A 51 6.52 -24.30 -2.58
N GLU A 52 6.37 -24.86 -3.78
CA GLU A 52 6.04 -24.09 -4.97
C GLU A 52 4.60 -23.54 -4.92
N THR A 53 3.67 -24.31 -4.34
CA THR A 53 2.29 -23.84 -4.08
C THR A 53 2.29 -22.67 -3.12
N TYR A 54 3.01 -22.77 -1.99
CA TYR A 54 3.13 -21.68 -1.03
C TYR A 54 3.74 -20.40 -1.63
N ARG A 55 4.78 -20.55 -2.47
CA ARG A 55 5.38 -19.40 -3.18
C ARG A 55 4.41 -18.73 -4.12
N LYS A 56 3.63 -19.51 -4.87
CA LYS A 56 2.59 -19.02 -5.79
C LYS A 56 1.46 -18.32 -5.03
N GLU A 57 0.96 -18.93 -3.96
CA GLU A 57 -0.08 -18.33 -3.12
C GLU A 57 0.36 -16.98 -2.55
N ARG A 58 1.57 -16.91 -1.98
CA ARG A 58 2.11 -15.64 -1.46
C ARG A 58 2.28 -14.58 -2.55
N THR A 59 2.68 -14.98 -3.74
CA THR A 59 2.81 -14.07 -4.89
C THR A 59 1.43 -13.57 -5.34
N ASN A 60 0.45 -14.46 -5.42
CA ASN A 60 -0.93 -14.11 -5.78
C ASN A 60 -1.57 -13.15 -4.77
N LEU A 61 -1.35 -13.39 -3.47
CA LEU A 61 -1.82 -12.49 -2.42
C LEU A 61 -1.22 -11.09 -2.58
N LEU A 62 0.08 -10.99 -2.82
CA LEU A 62 0.74 -9.70 -3.02
C LEU A 62 0.22 -8.98 -4.28
N VAL A 63 -0.03 -9.73 -5.36
CA VAL A 63 -0.61 -9.18 -6.60
C VAL A 63 -2.03 -8.67 -6.35
N GLN A 64 -2.82 -9.38 -5.55
CA GLN A 64 -4.15 -8.96 -5.17
C GLN A 64 -4.10 -7.67 -4.35
N ASP A 65 -3.29 -7.62 -3.28
CA ASP A 65 -3.13 -6.42 -2.45
C ASP A 65 -2.69 -5.20 -3.28
N PHE A 66 -1.78 -5.41 -4.24
CA PHE A 66 -1.34 -4.36 -5.14
C PHE A 66 -2.48 -3.84 -6.03
N ASN A 67 -3.26 -4.74 -6.63
CA ASN A 67 -4.39 -4.37 -7.49
C ASN A 67 -5.47 -3.63 -6.70
N ASP A 68 -5.77 -4.07 -5.48
CA ASP A 68 -6.77 -3.43 -4.61
C ASP A 68 -6.36 -1.99 -4.26
N VAL A 69 -5.07 -1.77 -3.98
CA VAL A 69 -4.54 -0.42 -3.72
C VAL A 69 -4.55 0.44 -5.00
N GLN A 70 -4.25 -0.14 -6.15
CA GLN A 70 -4.34 0.58 -7.44
C GLN A 70 -5.77 1.02 -7.75
N GLU A 71 -6.75 0.14 -7.57
CA GLU A 71 -8.17 0.46 -7.80
C GLU A 71 -8.63 1.61 -6.88
N GLN A 72 -8.31 1.56 -5.59
CA GLN A 72 -8.63 2.65 -4.66
C GLN A 72 -8.01 3.97 -5.09
N LEU A 73 -6.75 3.93 -5.55
CA LEU A 73 -6.02 5.10 -6.00
C LEU A 73 -6.65 5.71 -7.26
N ASP A 74 -7.11 4.88 -8.20
CA ASP A 74 -7.81 5.33 -9.39
C ASP A 74 -9.17 5.95 -9.08
N VAL A 75 -9.95 5.36 -8.17
CA VAL A 75 -11.21 5.95 -7.67
C VAL A 75 -10.96 7.31 -7.01
N ILE A 76 -9.91 7.45 -6.19
CA ILE A 76 -9.55 8.72 -5.56
C ILE A 76 -9.16 9.75 -6.62
N LYS A 77 -8.36 9.36 -7.62
CA LYS A 77 -7.96 10.24 -8.73
C LYS A 77 -9.15 10.70 -9.56
N GLU A 78 -10.10 9.84 -9.85
CA GLU A 78 -11.31 10.20 -10.59
C GLU A 78 -12.15 11.21 -9.81
N LYS A 79 -12.41 10.94 -8.53
CA LYS A 79 -13.08 11.90 -7.64
C LYS A 79 -12.35 13.24 -7.55
N GLN A 80 -11.02 13.23 -7.52
CA GLN A 80 -10.23 14.46 -7.53
C GLN A 80 -10.38 15.23 -8.85
N LYS A 81 -10.44 14.54 -10.00
CA LYS A 81 -10.71 15.17 -11.30
C LYS A 81 -12.10 15.80 -11.30
N ASP A 82 -13.12 15.11 -10.80
CA ASP A 82 -14.48 15.66 -10.70
C ASP A 82 -14.53 16.93 -9.85
N ILE A 83 -13.88 16.93 -8.69
CA ILE A 83 -13.76 18.13 -7.83
C ILE A 83 -13.05 19.25 -8.59
N SER A 84 -11.96 18.97 -9.29
CA SER A 84 -11.22 19.98 -10.05
C SER A 84 -12.02 20.55 -11.24
N LEU A 85 -12.87 19.74 -11.86
CA LEU A 85 -13.75 20.17 -12.95
C LEU A 85 -14.90 21.03 -12.41
N VAL A 86 -15.52 20.63 -11.30
CA VAL A 86 -16.54 21.44 -10.61
C VAL A 86 -15.98 22.80 -10.20
N GLN A 87 -14.75 22.83 -9.67
CA GLN A 87 -14.04 24.09 -9.33
C GLN A 87 -13.75 24.99 -10.54
N ARG A 88 -13.74 24.45 -11.76
CA ARG A 88 -13.49 25.20 -13.00
C ARG A 88 -14.78 25.60 -13.73
N SER A 89 -15.87 24.85 -13.54
CA SER A 89 -17.18 25.12 -14.14
C SER A 89 -18.05 26.06 -13.31
N ASP A 90 -17.87 26.09 -12.00
CA ASP A 90 -18.37 27.20 -11.19
C ASP A 90 -17.51 28.42 -11.51
N GLY A 91 -18.03 29.29 -12.38
CA GLY A 91 -17.48 30.64 -12.63
C GLY A 91 -17.47 31.53 -11.38
N THR A 92 -17.83 30.99 -10.22
CA THR A 92 -17.47 31.56 -8.93
C THR A 92 -16.01 31.21 -8.70
N GLU A 93 -15.13 32.15 -9.05
CA GLU A 93 -13.80 32.24 -8.48
C GLU A 93 -13.90 31.79 -7.03
N ILE A 94 -13.43 30.58 -6.70
CA ILE A 94 -13.22 30.21 -5.30
C ILE A 94 -12.07 31.11 -4.90
N CYS A 95 -12.40 32.37 -4.60
CA CYS A 95 -11.46 33.42 -4.33
C CYS A 95 -10.60 32.82 -3.24
N HIS A 96 -9.30 32.73 -3.48
CA HIS A 96 -8.33 32.33 -2.46
C HIS A 96 -8.18 33.45 -1.43
N TRP A 97 -9.31 34.01 -0.96
CA TRP A 97 -9.40 35.17 -0.09
C TRP A 97 -8.71 34.90 1.24
N TRP A 98 -8.71 33.65 1.71
CA TRP A 98 -7.99 33.22 2.91
C TRP A 98 -6.50 32.93 2.69
N LYS A 99 -5.98 33.07 1.47
CA LYS A 99 -4.60 32.71 1.07
C LYS A 99 -3.68 33.93 0.99
N GLY A 100 -4.24 35.14 1.06
CA GLY A 100 -3.50 36.38 1.19
C GLY A 100 -2.90 36.52 2.61
N PRO A 101 -1.67 37.02 2.73
CA PRO A 101 -1.05 37.27 4.03
C PRO A 101 -1.71 38.48 4.72
N ILE A 102 -2.00 38.34 6.02
CA ILE A 102 -2.88 39.26 6.79
C ILE A 102 -2.30 40.69 6.86
N ASP A 103 -0.97 40.81 6.85
CA ASP A 103 -0.21 42.06 6.86
C ASP A 103 -0.36 42.89 5.58
N GLN A 104 -0.91 42.30 4.51
CA GLN A 104 -1.14 42.99 3.24
C GLN A 104 -2.59 43.48 3.06
N LEU A 105 -3.47 43.19 4.01
CA LEU A 105 -4.88 43.58 3.96
C LEU A 105 -5.09 44.96 4.57
N ASN A 106 -5.93 45.78 3.94
CA ASN A 106 -6.39 47.01 4.55
C ASN A 106 -7.49 46.73 5.60
N LEU A 107 -7.78 47.73 6.45
CA LEU A 107 -8.71 47.57 7.57
C LEU A 107 -10.13 47.13 7.12
N LYS A 108 -10.58 47.58 5.94
CA LYS A 108 -11.88 47.22 5.37
C LYS A 108 -11.89 45.76 4.90
N GLU A 109 -10.86 45.35 4.18
CA GLU A 109 -10.68 43.97 3.72
C GLU A 109 -10.57 42.99 4.89
N LEU A 110 -9.92 43.41 5.99
CA LEU A 110 -9.83 42.60 7.21
C LEU A 110 -11.21 42.33 7.83
N TYR A 111 -12.10 43.33 7.89
CA TYR A 111 -13.47 43.16 8.38
C TYR A 111 -14.32 42.29 7.46
N GLU A 112 -14.21 42.49 6.14
CA GLU A 112 -14.88 41.64 5.16
C GLU A 112 -14.40 40.18 5.28
N GLN A 113 -13.12 39.98 5.59
CA GLN A 113 -12.56 38.67 5.82
C GLN A 113 -13.10 38.00 7.09
N ASP A 114 -13.22 38.76 8.18
CA ASP A 114 -13.80 38.31 9.45
C ASP A 114 -15.29 37.94 9.30
N GLU A 115 -16.06 38.76 8.59
CA GLU A 115 -17.49 38.50 8.32
C GLU A 115 -17.67 37.18 7.56
N ARG A 116 -16.82 36.92 6.56
CA ARG A 116 -16.85 35.65 5.81
C ARG A 116 -16.41 34.44 6.63
N PHE A 117 -15.48 34.61 7.57
CA PHE A 117 -15.17 33.53 8.52
C PHE A 117 -16.35 33.27 9.47
N ALA A 118 -17.05 34.31 9.92
CA ALA A 118 -18.23 34.18 10.76
C ALA A 118 -19.35 33.43 10.04
N GLU A 119 -19.62 33.74 8.77
CA GLU A 119 -20.56 33.01 7.92
C GLU A 119 -20.20 31.53 7.83
N ILE A 120 -18.95 31.20 7.52
CA ILE A 120 -18.49 29.81 7.45
C ILE A 120 -18.68 29.11 8.80
N ASN A 121 -18.29 29.76 9.90
CA ASN A 121 -18.44 29.19 11.24
C ASN A 121 -19.90 28.89 11.61
N ASN A 122 -20.83 29.72 11.16
CA ASN A 122 -22.27 29.49 11.34
C ASN A 122 -22.80 28.31 10.51
N LEU A 123 -22.16 27.98 9.39
CA LEU A 123 -22.54 26.83 8.55
C LEU A 123 -22.01 25.49 9.09
N ILE A 124 -20.92 25.50 9.87
CA ILE A 124 -20.32 24.30 10.47
C ILE A 124 -21.34 23.46 11.28
N PRO A 125 -22.11 24.01 12.25
CA PRO A 125 -23.09 23.20 12.99
C PRO A 125 -24.16 22.60 12.08
N ILE A 126 -24.67 23.37 11.10
CA ILE A 126 -25.70 22.94 10.15
C ILE A 126 -25.22 21.75 9.32
N MET A 127 -23.96 21.78 8.87
CA MET A 127 -23.35 20.67 8.12
C MET A 127 -23.14 19.42 8.99
N ARG A 128 -22.78 19.57 10.27
CA ARG A 128 -22.66 18.43 11.20
C ARG A 128 -24.01 17.74 11.38
N ASP A 129 -25.07 18.53 11.60
CA ASP A 129 -26.41 17.99 11.83
C ASP A 129 -26.95 17.27 10.59
N LYS A 130 -26.74 17.84 9.39
CA LYS A 130 -27.08 17.18 8.12
C LYS A 130 -26.32 15.86 7.92
N LYS A 131 -25.04 15.80 8.27
CA LYS A 131 -24.23 14.57 8.19
C LYS A 131 -24.72 13.52 9.18
N ILE A 132 -25.04 13.91 10.43
CA ILE A 132 -25.62 13.02 11.44
C ILE A 132 -26.97 12.46 10.97
N ALA A 133 -27.85 13.31 10.43
CA ALA A 133 -29.14 12.89 9.89
C ALA A 133 -28.99 11.90 8.72
N THR A 134 -28.01 12.12 7.84
CA THR A 134 -27.73 11.22 6.70
C THR A 134 -27.22 9.86 7.18
N ILE A 135 -26.30 9.82 8.17
CA ILE A 135 -25.79 8.58 8.74
C ILE A 135 -26.90 7.81 9.49
N SER A 136 -27.72 8.53 10.26
CA SER A 136 -28.85 7.95 11.01
C SER A 136 -29.90 7.35 10.07
N SER A 137 -30.17 7.99 8.92
CA SER A 137 -31.09 7.47 7.91
C SER A 137 -30.59 6.23 7.16
N MET A 138 -29.28 5.94 7.19
CA MET A 138 -28.70 4.77 6.52
C MET A 138 -28.63 3.53 7.43
N GLN A 139 -28.81 3.69 8.74
CA GLN A 139 -28.82 2.57 9.69
C GLN A 139 -30.26 2.03 9.85
N ALA A 140 -30.63 1.02 9.07
CA ALA A 140 -31.87 0.28 9.28
C ALA A 140 -31.81 -0.54 10.59
N PRO A 141 -32.92 -0.68 11.34
CA PRO A 141 -32.95 -1.57 12.49
C PRO A 141 -32.83 -3.02 12.01
N MET A 142 -31.75 -3.70 12.40
CA MET A 142 -31.61 -5.14 12.22
C MET A 142 -32.45 -5.83 13.30
N ASP A 143 -33.65 -6.30 12.94
CA ASP A 143 -34.38 -7.30 13.72
C ASP A 143 -33.57 -8.60 13.70
N ASN A 144 -32.96 -8.94 14.84
CA ASN A 144 -32.27 -10.22 15.04
C ASN A 144 -33.19 -11.17 15.80
N ASP A 145 -34.08 -11.85 15.06
CA ASP A 145 -34.70 -13.11 15.50
C ASP A 145 -34.30 -14.22 14.52
N VAL A 146 -33.22 -14.94 14.85
CA VAL A 146 -32.88 -16.21 14.18
C VAL A 146 -32.60 -17.27 15.25
N PRO A 147 -33.41 -18.35 15.35
CA PRO A 147 -33.14 -19.44 16.27
C PRO A 147 -31.93 -20.25 15.82
N SER A 148 -30.92 -20.34 16.69
CA SER A 148 -29.75 -21.22 16.54
C SER A 148 -30.17 -22.69 16.66
N ALA A 149 -30.31 -23.38 15.52
CA ALA A 149 -30.41 -24.84 15.48
C ALA A 149 -29.06 -25.44 15.03
N SER A 150 -28.25 -25.89 15.99
CA SER A 150 -27.07 -26.73 15.73
C SER A 150 -27.51 -28.19 15.63
N PRO A 151 -27.18 -28.95 14.57
CA PRO A 151 -27.39 -30.39 14.59
C PRO A 151 -26.31 -31.08 15.44
N SER A 152 -26.78 -31.83 16.42
CA SER A 152 -26.02 -32.76 17.25
C SER A 152 -25.28 -33.81 16.41
N ARG A 153 -23.98 -33.99 16.67
CA ARG A 153 -23.15 -35.04 16.07
C ARG A 153 -22.81 -36.08 17.15
N TYR A 154 -23.65 -37.12 17.28
CA TYR A 154 -23.27 -38.38 17.94
C TYR A 154 -23.03 -39.45 16.87
N GLY A 155 -21.97 -40.24 17.06
CA GLY A 155 -21.45 -41.29 16.16
C GLY A 155 -22.31 -42.56 16.06
N PRO A 156 -21.74 -43.70 15.59
CA PRO A 156 -20.77 -44.44 16.39
C PRO A 156 -19.56 -45.06 15.63
N ASN A 157 -18.60 -45.53 16.43
CA ASN A 157 -17.42 -46.34 16.09
C ASN A 157 -17.73 -47.63 15.32
N LEU A 158 -16.83 -48.06 14.42
CA LEU A 158 -16.04 -49.32 14.43
C LEU A 158 -15.46 -49.59 13.02
N GLN A 159 -14.12 -49.65 12.89
CA GLN A 159 -13.33 -50.88 12.70
C GLN A 159 -11.89 -50.53 12.32
#